data_AF-A0A7C7VUT2-F1
#
_entry.id   AF-A0A7C7VUT2-F1
#
_cell.length_a   1.000
_cell.length_b   1.000
_cell.length_c   1.000
_cell.angle_alpha   90.00
_cell.angle_beta   90.00
_cell.angle_gamma   90.00
#
_symmetry.space_group_name_H-M   'P 1'
#
loop_
_entity.id
_entity.type
_entity.pdbx_description
1 polymer ?
#
loop_
_entity_poly.entity_id
_entity_poly.type
_entity_poly.pdbx_seq_one_letter_code
_entity_poly.pdbx_strand_id
1 'polypeptide(L)'
;MIFWSLFAFIGSGFEHSIANQSLLSMAMFLPHGPEISVAGFINNQIFVTLGNLVGGGAFVGLVYWLATPSLRMEAGATLQEKELATKIKD
;
A
#
# COMPACT_ATOMS: atom_id res chain seq x y z
N MET A 1 -11.28 9.62 11.84
CA MET A 1 -10.17 8.64 11.77
C MET A 1 -9.03 9.14 10.89
N ILE A 2 -9.30 9.56 9.64
CA ILE A 2 -8.29 10.12 8.72
C ILE A 2 -7.39 11.18 9.39
N PHE A 3 -7.97 12.21 10.01
CA PHE A 3 -7.19 13.26 10.69
C PHE A 3 -6.18 12.71 11.70
N TRP A 4 -6.61 11.83 12.61
CA TRP A 4 -5.75 11.26 13.65
C TRP A 4 -4.65 10.35 13.07
N SER A 5 -4.98 9.59 12.02
CA SER A 5 -3.99 8.75 11.32
C SER A 5 -2.91 9.60 10.63
N LEU A 6 -3.31 10.67 9.93
CA LEU A 6 -2.35 11.57 9.28
C LEU A 6 -1.53 12.35 10.29
N PHE A 7 -2.14 12.81 11.39
CA PHE A 7 -1.44 13.49 12.46
C PHE A 7 -0.33 12.61 13.06
N ALA A 8 -0.63 11.34 13.38
CA ALA A 8 0.36 10.41 13.88
C ALA A 8 1.45 10.11 12.84
N PHE A 9 1.07 9.94 11.57
CA PHE A 9 2.01 9.63 10.49
C PHE A 9 3.00 10.78 10.25
N ILE A 10 2.49 11.99 10.05
CA ILE A 10 3.28 13.19 9.79
C ILE A 10 4.03 13.61 11.06
N GLY A 11 3.38 13.57 12.22
CA GLY A 11 3.98 13.94 13.50
C GLY A 11 5.13 13.02 13.94
N SER A 12 5.12 11.76 13.49
CA SER A 12 6.24 10.83 13.71
C SER A 12 7.36 10.96 12.66
N GLY A 13 7.18 11.81 11.64
CA GLY A 13 8.14 12.02 10.57
C GLY A 13 8.19 10.91 9.51
N PHE A 14 7.11 10.15 9.33
CA PHE A 14 7.05 9.16 8.25
C PHE A 14 6.89 9.80 6.88
N GLU A 15 7.39 9.13 5.85
CA GLU A 15 7.42 9.63 4.49
C GLU A 15 6.35 8.99 3.60
N HIS A 16 5.63 9.82 2.85
CA HIS A 16 4.60 9.40 1.92
C HIS A 16 4.99 9.79 0.49
N SER A 17 5.13 8.81 -0.40
CA SER A 17 5.66 8.98 -1.75
C SER A 17 4.94 10.09 -2.53
N ILE A 18 3.61 10.04 -2.54
CA ILE A 18 2.76 11.03 -3.23
C ILE A 18 2.84 12.43 -2.61
N ALA A 19 2.95 12.54 -1.28
CA ALA A 19 3.13 13.85 -0.63
C ALA A 19 4.50 14.45 -1.02
N ASN A 20 5.54 13.60 -1.02
CA ASN A 20 6.88 13.98 -1.42
C ASN A 20 6.96 14.41 -2.90
N GLN A 21 6.15 13.83 -3.79
CA GLN A 21 6.06 14.28 -5.19
C GLN A 21 5.64 15.76 -5.26
N SER A 22 4.57 16.13 -4.58
CA SER A 22 4.09 17.52 -4.58
C SER A 22 5.08 18.48 -3.92
N LEU A 23 5.66 18.11 -2.77
CA LEU A 23 6.61 18.94 -2.04
C LEU A 23 7.92 19.15 -2.82
N LEU A 24 8.53 18.08 -3.33
CA LEU A 24 9.79 18.16 -4.06
C LEU A 24 9.61 18.78 -5.45
N SER A 25 8.47 18.54 -6.12
CA SER A 25 8.16 19.23 -7.38
C SER A 25 8.02 20.73 -7.18
N MET A 26 7.31 21.16 -6.11
CA MET A 26 7.23 22.57 -5.75
C MET A 26 8.62 23.15 -5.48
N ALA A 27 9.46 22.44 -4.73
CA ALA A 27 10.83 22.85 -4.46
C ALA A 27 11.68 23.02 -5.73
N MET A 28 11.42 22.24 -6.78
CA MET A 28 12.09 22.36 -8.09
C MET A 28 11.56 23.49 -8.98
N PHE A 29 10.28 23.83 -8.86
CA PHE A 29 9.70 24.92 -9.66
C PHE A 29 10.02 26.31 -9.09
N LEU A 30 10.34 26.41 -7.80
CA LEU A 30 10.76 27.67 -7.17
C LEU A 30 12.27 27.90 -7.35
N PRO A 31 12.76 29.15 -7.28
CA PRO A 31 14.19 29.41 -7.25
C PRO A 31 14.85 28.64 -6.10
N HIS A 32 15.76 27.73 -6.45
CA HIS A 32 16.40 26.81 -5.51
C HIS A 32 17.93 26.79 -5.68
N GLY A 33 18.63 26.44 -4.59
CA GLY A 33 20.08 26.22 -4.59
C GLY A 33 20.48 24.87 -5.21
N PRO A 34 21.79 24.55 -5.18
CA PRO A 34 22.32 23.29 -5.71
C PRO A 34 21.88 22.06 -4.89
N GLU A 35 21.36 22.28 -3.67
CA GLU A 35 20.86 21.24 -2.76
C GLU A 35 19.68 20.46 -3.36
N ILE A 36 18.85 21.13 -4.18
CA ILE A 36 17.66 20.56 -4.81
C ILE A 36 18.05 20.08 -6.21
N SER A 37 18.04 18.76 -6.38
CA SER A 37 18.46 18.11 -7.63
C SER A 37 17.51 16.99 -8.04
N VAL A 38 17.44 16.72 -9.35
CA VAL A 38 16.68 15.60 -9.91
C VAL A 38 17.17 14.25 -9.37
N ALA A 39 18.47 14.12 -9.14
CA ALA A 39 19.05 12.93 -8.53
C ALA A 39 18.53 12.73 -7.09
N GLY A 40 18.47 13.79 -6.28
CA GLY A 40 17.90 13.75 -4.93
C GLY A 40 16.42 13.40 -4.92
N PHE A 41 15.65 13.96 -5.86
CA PHE A 41 14.24 13.61 -6.04
C PHE A 41 14.04 12.12 -6.31
N ILE A 42 14.80 11.56 -7.26
CA ILE A 42 14.68 10.15 -7.63
C ILE A 42 15.11 9.25 -6.48
N ASN A 43 16.23 9.58 -5.80
CA ASN A 43 16.72 8.81 -4.66
C ASN A 43 15.66 8.71 -3.56
N ASN A 44 15.10 9.85 -3.14
CA ASN A 44 14.00 9.90 -2.20
C ASN A 44 12.82 9.04 -2.66
N GLN A 45 12.43 9.19 -3.93
CA GLN A 45 11.20 8.57 -4.41
C GLN A 45 11.28 7.04 -4.51
N ILE A 46 12.46 6.50 -4.81
CA ILE A 46 12.69 5.06 -4.82
C ILE A 46 12.51 4.48 -3.40
N PHE A 47 13.20 5.02 -2.40
CA PHE A 47 13.17 4.46 -1.05
C PHE A 47 11.80 4.61 -0.39
N VAL A 48 11.16 5.77 -0.53
CA VAL A 48 9.85 6.04 0.08
C VAL A 48 8.76 5.18 -0.56
N THR A 49 8.78 5.03 -1.89
CA THR A 49 7.80 4.19 -2.59
C THR A 49 7.95 2.72 -2.20
N LEU A 50 9.19 2.22 -2.09
CA LEU A 50 9.43 0.84 -1.62
C LEU A 50 8.95 0.65 -0.18
N GLY A 51 9.26 1.60 0.71
CA GLY A 51 8.78 1.56 2.10
C GLY A 51 7.25 1.58 2.20
N ASN A 52 6.58 2.42 1.40
CA ASN A 52 5.12 2.49 1.36
C ASN A 52 4.49 1.22 0.79
N LEU A 53 5.10 0.60 -0.24
CA LEU A 53 4.65 -0.68 -0.78
C LEU A 53 4.76 -1.81 0.26
N VAL A 54 5.86 -1.87 1.00
CA VAL A 54 6.04 -2.86 2.06
C VAL A 54 5.06 -2.61 3.21
N GLY A 55 4.93 -1.38 3.70
CA GLY A 55 4.02 -1.06 4.80
C GLY A 55 2.54 -1.26 4.45
N GLY A 56 2.11 -0.80 3.27
CA GLY A 56 0.72 -0.93 2.83
C GLY A 56 0.39 -2.34 2.33
N GLY A 57 1.24 -2.90 1.46
CA GLY A 57 0.99 -4.19 0.82
C GLY A 57 1.34 -5.38 1.72
N ALA A 58 2.58 -5.44 2.18
CA ALA A 58 3.09 -6.62 2.91
C ALA A 58 2.67 -6.66 4.39
N PHE A 59 2.44 -5.51 5.03
CA PHE A 59 1.92 -5.49 6.41
C PHE A 59 0.40 -5.39 6.42
N VAL A 60 -0.16 -4.23 6.04
CA VAL A 60 -1.61 -4.01 6.18
C VAL A 60 -2.41 -4.93 5.25
N GLY A 61 -2.09 -4.98 3.96
CA GLY A 61 -2.79 -5.80 2.97
C GLY A 61 -2.71 -7.30 3.27
N LEU A 62 -1.52 -7.81 3.59
CA LEU A 62 -1.34 -9.21 3.94
C LEU A 62 -2.08 -9.59 5.22
N VAL A 63 -2.02 -8.75 6.27
CA VAL A 63 -2.75 -9.01 7.52
C VAL A 63 -4.25 -9.06 7.27
N TYR A 64 -4.80 -8.13 6.49
CA TYR A 64 -6.21 -8.16 6.10
C TYR A 64 -6.58 -9.41 5.30
N TRP A 65 -5.70 -9.84 4.38
CA TRP A 65 -5.90 -11.06 3.60
C TRP A 65 -5.95 -12.30 4.50
N LEU A 66 -5.01 -12.43 5.43
CA LEU A 66 -4.96 -13.57 6.35
C LEU A 66 -6.10 -13.55 7.37
N ALA A 67 -6.54 -12.35 7.78
CA ALA A 67 -7.61 -12.16 8.74
C ALA A 67 -9.02 -12.34 8.15
N THR A 68 -9.15 -12.67 6.85
CA THR A 68 -10.45 -12.88 6.18
C THR A 68 -10.63 -14.37 5.78
N PRO A 69 -11.20 -15.24 6.64
CA PRO A 69 -11.45 -16.65 6.33
C PRO A 69 -12.63 -16.90 5.37
N SER A 70 -13.56 -15.95 5.27
CA SER A 70 -14.86 -16.14 4.61
C SER A 70 -14.75 -16.47 3.12
N LEU A 71 -13.81 -15.85 2.39
CA LEU A 71 -13.58 -16.13 0.96
C LEU A 71 -13.08 -17.56 0.71
N ARG A 72 -12.33 -18.15 1.66
CA ARG A 72 -11.87 -19.54 1.59
C ARG A 72 -12.99 -20.53 1.92
N MET A 73 -13.87 -20.18 2.86
CA MET A 73 -15.02 -21.02 3.20
C MET A 73 -16.07 -21.05 2.09
N GLU A 74 -16.33 -19.92 1.43
CA GLU A 74 -17.27 -19.82 0.32
C GLU A 74 -16.75 -20.56 -0.94
N ALA A 75 -15.45 -20.43 -1.24
CA ALA A 75 -14.80 -21.21 -2.30
C ALA A 75 -14.77 -22.72 -1.98
N GLY A 76 -14.52 -23.11 -0.73
CA GLY A 76 -14.56 -24.52 -0.31
C GLY A 76 -15.95 -25.13 -0.39
N ALA A 77 -16.98 -24.41 0.06
CA ALA A 77 -18.37 -24.86 0.04
C ALA A 77 -18.89 -25.07 -1.39
N THR A 78 -18.58 -24.16 -2.32
CA THR A 78 -19.00 -24.27 -3.73
C THR A 78 -18.29 -25.40 -4.48
N LEU A 79 -17.06 -25.75 -4.13
CA LEU A 79 -16.35 -26.90 -4.70
C LEU A 79 -16.95 -28.23 -4.24
N GLN A 80 -17.30 -28.32 -2.96
CA GLN A 80 -17.91 -29.52 -2.38
C GLN A 80 -19.33 -29.77 -2.94
N GLU A 81 -20.09 -28.70 -3.19
CA GLU A 81 -21.39 -28.78 -3.86
C GLU A 81 -21.27 -29.31 -5.29
N LYS A 82 -20.26 -28.86 -6.04
CA LYS A 82 -19.97 -29.33 -7.41
C LYS A 82 -19.53 -30.80 -7.44
N GLU A 83 -18.69 -31.23 -6.51
CA GLU A 83 -18.31 -32.65 -6.40
C GLU A 83 -19.51 -33.54 -6.06
N LEU A 84 -20.37 -33.10 -5.15
CA LEU A 84 -21.58 -33.83 -4.77
C LEU A 84 -22.58 -33.92 -5.95
N ALA A 85 -22.81 -32.81 -6.65
CA ALA A 85 -23.69 -32.76 -7.81
C ALA A 85 -23.18 -33.63 -8.98
N THR A 86 -21.87 -33.81 -9.09
CA THR A 86 -21.26 -34.70 -10.10
C THR A 86 -21.48 -36.17 -9.71
N LYS A 87 -21.23 -36.54 -8.44
CA LYS A 87 -21.41 -37.91 -7.94
C LYS A 87 -22.86 -38.43 -7.95
N ILE A 88 -23.86 -37.53 -7.88
CA ILE A 88 -25.28 -37.91 -7.91
C ILE A 88 -25.75 -38.21 -9.35
N LYS A 89 -24.98 -37.80 -10.37
CA LYS A 89 -25.37 -37.87 -11.78
C LYS A 89 -24.86 -39.13 -12.50
N ASP A 90 -23.99 -39.90 -11.85
CA ASP A 90 -23.48 -41.22 -12.26
C ASP A 90 -24.27 -42.34 -11.57
#